data_AF-A0A3D4AW81-F1
#
_entry.id   AF-A0A3D4AW81-F1
#
_cell.length_a   1.000
_cell.length_b   1.000
_cell.length_c   1.000
_cell.angle_alpha   90.00
_cell.angle_beta   90.00
_cell.angle_gamma   90.00
#
_symmetry.space_group_name_H-M   'P 1'
#
loop_
_entity.id
_entity.type
_entity.pdbx_description
1 polymer ?
#
loop_
_entity_poly.entity_id
_entity_poly.type
_entity_poly.pdbx_seq_one_letter_code
_entity_poly.pdbx_strand_id
1 'polypeptide(L)' 'MRILLPFIGALLFISQSAFALDVKQRFEHLDTNNDGYLTHSELAAQPQLLNSFSNWDENQDNRISLTEFKNYLTNNLY' A
#
# COMPACT_ATOMS: atom_id res chain seq x y z
N MET A 1 26.86 -45.00 -3.69
CA MET A 1 26.83 -43.54 -3.42
C MET A 1 25.41 -43.03 -3.64
N ARG A 2 24.82 -42.35 -2.65
CA ARG A 2 24.05 -41.08 -2.76
C ARG A 2 23.11 -40.95 -1.55
N ILE A 3 23.70 -40.40 -0.50
CA ILE A 3 23.20 -39.59 0.62
C ILE A 3 21.71 -39.59 0.99
N LEU A 4 21.51 -40.00 2.24
CA LEU A 4 20.47 -39.63 3.19
C LEU A 4 20.60 -38.15 3.58
N LEU A 5 19.51 -37.38 3.65
CA LEU A 5 19.34 -36.18 4.48
C LEU A 5 17.85 -35.80 4.57
N PRO A 6 17.20 -35.83 5.75
CA PRO A 6 15.94 -35.14 5.98
C PRO A 6 16.26 -33.71 6.41
N PHE A 7 16.23 -32.76 5.48
CA PHE A 7 16.37 -31.35 5.81
C PHE A 7 15.03 -30.84 6.38
N ILE A 8 14.86 -31.02 7.69
CA ILE A 8 14.04 -30.15 8.52
C ILE A 8 14.64 -28.75 8.37
N GLY A 9 13.98 -27.85 7.65
CA GLY A 9 14.49 -26.49 7.50
C GLY A 9 13.91 -25.72 6.32
N ALA A 10 12.68 -25.21 6.48
CA ALA A 10 12.19 -24.00 5.84
C ALA A 10 10.88 -23.66 6.56
N LEU A 11 10.94 -23.14 7.78
CA LEU A 11 11.00 -21.71 8.03
C LEU A 11 9.88 -20.99 7.26
N LEU A 12 8.84 -20.62 8.00
CA LEU A 12 7.97 -19.48 7.78
C LEU A 12 7.98 -18.91 6.34
N PHE A 13 7.05 -19.34 5.48
CA PHE A 13 6.56 -18.46 4.41
C PHE A 13 5.27 -17.75 4.87
N ILE A 14 5.51 -16.95 5.90
CA ILE A 14 4.93 -15.64 6.22
C ILE A 14 3.52 -15.33 5.69
N SER A 15 2.56 -15.21 6.62
CA SER A 15 1.29 -14.49 6.46
C SER A 15 1.51 -12.97 6.26
N GLN A 16 2.22 -12.55 5.22
CA GLN A 16 2.34 -11.10 4.89
C GLN A 16 1.12 -10.56 4.14
N SER A 17 0.18 -11.41 3.76
CA SER A 17 -0.93 -11.04 2.88
C SER A 17 -2.08 -10.31 3.58
N ALA A 18 -2.15 -10.32 4.91
CA ALA A 18 -3.25 -9.64 5.61
C ALA A 18 -3.14 -8.11 5.44
N PHE A 19 -1.97 -7.52 5.69
CA PHE A 19 -1.80 -6.06 5.64
C PHE A 19 -1.82 -5.47 4.22
N ALA A 20 -1.33 -6.20 3.21
CA ALA A 20 -1.34 -5.72 1.83
C ALA A 20 -2.76 -5.66 1.25
N LEU A 21 -3.67 -6.50 1.75
CA LEU A 21 -5.06 -6.51 1.30
C LEU A 21 -5.80 -5.24 1.75
N ASP A 22 -5.62 -4.83 3.00
CA ASP A 22 -6.27 -3.64 3.56
C ASP A 22 -5.86 -2.35 2.84
N VAL A 23 -4.58 -2.21 2.46
CA VAL A 23 -4.09 -1.02 1.75
C VAL A 23 -4.76 -0.88 0.38
N LYS A 24 -4.78 -1.96 -0.39
CA LYS A 24 -5.34 -1.94 -1.74
C LYS A 24 -6.86 -1.69 -1.70
N GLN A 25 -7.57 -2.31 -0.77
CA GLN A 25 -9.00 -2.08 -0.59
C GLN A 25 -9.34 -0.65 -0.20
N ARG A 26 -8.55 -0.04 0.69
CA ARG A 26 -8.72 1.37 1.06
C ARG A 26 -8.44 2.30 -0.11
N PHE A 27 -7.41 1.99 -0.91
CA PHE A 27 -7.10 2.75 -2.12
C PHE A 27 -8.25 2.67 -3.13
N GLU A 28 -8.72 1.47 -3.45
CA GLU A 28 -9.83 1.25 -4.39
C GLU A 28 -11.15 1.88 -3.92
N HIS A 29 -11.35 2.01 -2.61
CA HIS A 29 -12.52 2.72 -2.08
C HIS A 29 -12.43 4.24 -2.29
N LEU A 30 -11.23 4.79 -2.39
CA LEU A 30 -11.00 6.22 -2.62
C LEU A 30 -10.94 6.55 -4.12
N ASP A 31 -10.36 5.64 -4.91
CA ASP A 31 -10.22 5.72 -6.37
C ASP A 31 -11.59 5.49 -7.03
N THR A 32 -12.35 6.56 -7.18
CA THR A 32 -13.74 6.49 -7.63
C THR A 32 -13.81 6.30 -9.14
N ASN A 33 -12.85 6.87 -9.88
CA ASN A 33 -12.77 6.72 -11.32
C ASN A 33 -12.01 5.45 -11.77
N ASN A 34 -11.39 4.72 -10.83
CA ASN A 34 -10.62 3.51 -11.04
C ASN A 34 -9.47 3.69 -12.04
N ASP A 35 -8.85 4.87 -12.03
CA ASP A 35 -7.73 5.19 -12.91
C ASP A 35 -6.36 4.78 -12.33
N GLY A 36 -6.35 4.28 -11.08
CA GLY A 36 -5.15 3.85 -10.38
C GLY A 36 -4.43 4.97 -9.63
N TYR A 37 -5.04 6.14 -9.51
CA TYR A 37 -4.52 7.31 -8.81
C TYR A 37 -5.60 7.94 -7.92
N LEU A 38 -5.18 8.57 -6.81
CA LEU A 38 -6.07 9.41 -6.01
C LEU A 38 -5.80 10.87 -6.30
N THR A 39 -6.82 11.56 -6.80
CA THR A 39 -6.75 12.98 -7.09
C THR A 39 -7.35 13.82 -5.96
N HIS A 40 -7.02 15.11 -5.95
CA HIS A 40 -7.67 16.07 -5.04
C HIS A 40 -9.20 16.03 -5.10
N SER A 41 -9.76 15.80 -6.29
CA SER A 41 -11.22 15.76 -6.49
C SER A 41 -11.86 14.55 -5.80
N GLU A 42 -11.19 13.40 -5.80
CA GLU A 42 -11.68 12.18 -5.15
C GLU A 42 -11.52 12.26 -3.63
N LEU A 43 -10.45 12.92 -3.18
CA LEU A 43 -10.18 13.14 -1.77
C LEU A 43 -10.92 14.37 -1.21
N ALA A 44 -11.58 15.18 -2.06
CA ALA A 44 -12.34 16.35 -1.64
C ALA A 44 -13.49 16.02 -0.67
N ALA A 45 -14.04 14.81 -0.76
CA ALA A 45 -15.03 14.31 0.19
C ALA A 45 -14.46 14.05 1.60
N GLN A 46 -13.13 14.04 1.74
CA GLN A 46 -12.42 13.69 2.97
C GLN A 46 -11.33 14.74 3.29
N PRO A 47 -11.69 15.85 3.97
CA PRO A 47 -10.77 16.96 4.24
C PRO A 47 -9.54 16.55 5.06
N GLN A 48 -9.66 15.51 5.90
CA GLN A 48 -8.56 14.91 6.65
C GLN A 48 -7.47 14.29 5.75
N LEU A 49 -7.86 13.73 4.60
CA LEU A 49 -6.94 13.15 3.63
C LEU A 49 -6.31 14.24 2.78
N LEU A 50 -7.06 15.28 2.41
CA LEU A 50 -6.52 16.45 1.71
C LEU A 50 -5.39 17.13 2.50
N ASN A 51 -5.53 17.26 3.82
CA ASN A 51 -4.47 17.85 4.65
C ASN A 51 -3.18 16.98 4.67
N SER A 52 -3.32 15.68 4.41
CA SER A 52 -2.20 14.76 4.31
C SER A 52 -1.74 14.52 2.87
N PHE A 53 -2.49 15.00 1.87
CA PHE A 53 -2.23 14.77 0.44
C PHE A 53 -0.81 15.19 0.07
N SER A 54 -0.42 16.40 0.44
CA SER A 54 0.92 16.93 0.17
C SER A 54 2.04 16.15 0.86
N ASN A 55 1.73 15.38 1.91
CA ASN A 55 2.68 14.48 2.56
C ASN A 55 2.74 13.11 1.88
N TRP A 56 1.74 12.76 1.07
CA TRP A 56 1.65 11.49 0.35
C TRP A 56 2.20 11.63 -1.08
N ASP A 57 2.00 12.80 -1.69
CA ASP A 57 2.45 13.17 -3.03
C ASP A 57 3.97 13.45 -3.02
N GLU A 58 4.78 12.38 -2.91
CA GLU A 58 6.24 12.47 -2.84
C GLU A 58 6.84 13.05 -4.13
N ASN A 59 6.24 12.73 -5.29
CA ASN A 59 6.71 13.20 -6.59
C ASN A 59 6.10 14.55 -7.01
N GLN A 60 5.15 15.08 -6.24
CA GLN A 60 4.45 16.36 -6.44
C GLN A 60 3.72 16.44 -7.78
N ASP A 61 3.17 15.33 -8.26
CA ASP A 61 2.44 15.27 -9.53
C ASP A 61 0.94 15.62 -9.41
N ASN A 62 0.51 16.01 -8.20
CA ASN A 62 -0.87 16.31 -7.80
C ASN A 62 -1.80 15.08 -7.83
N ARG A 63 -1.25 13.87 -7.74
CA ARG A 63 -1.97 12.60 -7.65
C ARG A 63 -1.22 11.67 -6.70
N ILE A 64 -1.94 10.75 -6.06
CA ILE A 64 -1.31 9.73 -5.22
C ILE A 64 -1.42 8.40 -5.94
N SER A 65 -0.28 7.84 -6.34
CA SER A 65 -0.21 6.48 -6.85
C SER A 65 -0.40 5.45 -5.73
N LEU A 66 -0.78 4.22 -6.09
CA LEU A 66 -0.85 3.10 -5.15
C LEU A 66 0.49 2.90 -4.40
N THR A 67 1.61 3.15 -5.08
CA THR A 67 2.95 3.03 -4.50
C THR A 67 3.18 4.07 -3.42
N GLU A 68 2.87 5.34 -3.69
CA GLU A 68 2.98 6.44 -2.72
C GLU A 68 2.05 6.22 -1.53
N PHE A 69 0.82 5.79 -1.78
CA PHE A 69 -0.12 5.43 -0.73
C PHE A 69 0.41 4.31 0.17
N LYS A 70 1.01 3.27 -0.42
CA LYS A 70 1.63 2.16 0.31
C LYS A 70 2.86 2.62 1.09
N ASN A 71 3.71 3.45 0.49
CA ASN A 71 4.89 4.02 1.13
C ASN A 71 4.49 4.83 2.35
N TYR A 72 3.48 5.70 2.23
CA TYR A 72 2.97 6.48 3.36
C TYR A 72 2.50 5.60 4.52
N LEU A 73 1.69 4.58 4.24
CA LEU A 73 1.21 3.66 5.28
C LEU A 73 2.34 2.86 5.92
N THR A 74 3.37 2.50 5.16
CA THR A 74 4.53 1.76 5.68
C THR A 74 5.42 2.65 6.54
N ASN A 75 5.70 3.89 6.10
CA ASN A 75 6.55 4.85 6.81
C ASN A 75 5.91 5.42 8.09
N ASN A 76 4.58 5.42 8.20
CA ASN A 76 3.88 5.87 9.42
C ASN A 76 3.55 4.73 10.40
N LEU A 77 3.98 3.50 10.12
CA LEU A 77 3.78 2.32 10.97
C LEU A 77 5.08 1.80 11.61
N TYR A 78 6.19 2.54 11.53
CA TYR A 78 7.47 2.25 12.20
C TYR A 78 8.12 3.49 12.79
#